data_AF-A0A3D4WTN7-F1
#
_entry.id   AF-A0A3D4WTN7-F1
#
_cell.length_a   1.000
_cell.length_b   1.000
_cell.length_c   1.000
_cell.angle_alpha   90.00
_cell.angle_beta   90.00
_cell.angle_gamma   90.00
#
_symmetry.space_group_name_H-M   'P 1'
#
loop_
_entity.id
_entity.type
_entity.pdbx_description
1 polymer ?
#
loop_
_entity_poly.entity_id
_entity_poly.type
_entity_poly.pdbx_seq_one_letter_code
_entity_poly.pdbx_strand_id
1 'polypeptide(L)'
;MAFLDVAELVGAEDDEVATPGTAASLAVLAAIAASDAVCCVTLGQRSRGQDHRQAISLLAQVTPDGQAMARDLERLLAIKDDAHYGLLHVSSQRATTALRQARRLVDNAAKHMR
;
A
#
# COMPACT_ATOMS: atom_id res chain seq x y z
N MET A 1 -0.67 3.61 -10.77
CA MET A 1 -2.04 3.39 -10.23
C MET A 1 -2.58 2.01 -10.52
N ALA A 2 -2.27 1.40 -11.68
CA ALA A 2 -2.76 0.08 -12.12
C ALA A 2 -2.93 -1.01 -11.03
N PHE A 3 -2.00 -1.13 -10.07
CA PHE A 3 -2.15 -2.09 -8.97
C PHE A 3 -3.40 -1.85 -8.10
N LEU A 4 -3.72 -0.59 -7.79
CA LEU A 4 -4.91 -0.25 -7.01
C LEU A 4 -6.19 -0.53 -7.80
N ASP A 5 -6.20 -0.19 -9.09
CA ASP A 5 -7.36 -0.42 -9.96
C ASP A 5 -7.69 -1.92 -10.04
N VAL A 6 -6.67 -2.77 -10.19
CA VAL A 6 -6.84 -4.24 -10.16
C VAL A 6 -7.19 -4.73 -8.75
N ALA A 7 -6.64 -4.14 -7.69
CA ALA A 7 -7.00 -4.50 -6.31
C ALA A 7 -8.49 -4.24 -6.02
N GLU A 8 -9.01 -3.10 -6.47
CA GLU A 8 -10.41 -2.73 -6.33
C GLU A 8 -11.33 -3.63 -7.16
N LEU A 9 -10.93 -4.00 -8.39
CA LEU A 9 -11.65 -4.96 -9.22
C LEU A 9 -11.76 -6.34 -8.55
N VAL A 10 -10.63 -6.90 -8.14
CA VAL A 10 -10.56 -8.22 -7.48
C VAL A 10 -11.32 -8.24 -6.15
N GLY A 11 -11.32 -7.12 -5.41
CA GLY A 11 -12.06 -6.99 -4.16
C GLY A 11 -13.57 -6.78 -4.31
N ALA A 12 -14.06 -6.49 -5.52
CA ALA A 12 -15.48 -6.30 -5.83
C ALA A 12 -16.14 -7.56 -6.41
N GLU A 13 -15.35 -8.55 -6.83
CA GLU A 13 -15.87 -9.85 -7.27
C GLU A 13 -16.42 -10.63 -6.07
N ASP A 14 -17.71 -10.99 -6.13
CA ASP A 14 -18.45 -11.72 -5.09
C ASP A 14 -18.27 -13.26 -5.21
N ASP A 15 -17.26 -13.70 -5.98
CA ASP A 15 -17.10 -15.09 -6.38
C ASP A 15 -16.45 -15.94 -5.27
N GLU A 16 -16.89 -17.19 -5.15
CA GLU A 16 -16.68 -18.10 -4.01
C GLU A 16 -15.21 -18.51 -3.80
N VAL A 17 -14.33 -18.18 -4.76
CA VAL A 17 -12.89 -18.41 -4.68
C VAL A 17 -12.23 -17.22 -4.00
N ALA A 18 -12.13 -17.27 -2.67
CA ALA A 18 -11.53 -16.26 -1.80
C ALA A 18 -10.26 -15.57 -2.39
N THR A 19 -10.46 -14.41 -3.03
CA THR A 19 -9.40 -13.47 -3.42
C THR A 19 -9.02 -12.38 -2.40
N PRO A 20 -9.52 -12.32 -1.13
CA PRO A 20 -9.09 -11.31 -0.16
C PRO A 20 -7.56 -11.18 0.00
N GLY A 21 -6.84 -12.31 -0.06
CA GLY A 21 -5.38 -12.33 -0.06
C GLY A 21 -4.80 -11.59 -1.27
N THR A 22 -5.30 -11.88 -2.47
CA THR A 22 -4.88 -11.23 -3.72
C THR A 22 -5.18 -9.73 -3.70
N ALA A 23 -6.38 -9.33 -3.31
CA ALA A 23 -6.76 -7.91 -3.19
C ALA A 23 -5.86 -7.18 -2.18
N ALA A 24 -5.59 -7.78 -1.02
CA ALA A 24 -4.68 -7.23 -0.04
C ALA A 24 -3.24 -7.12 -0.57
N SER A 25 -2.71 -8.15 -1.25
CA SER A 25 -1.38 -8.13 -1.86
C SER A 25 -1.25 -7.02 -2.92
N LEU A 26 -2.25 -6.85 -3.78
CA LEU A 26 -2.27 -5.78 -4.77
C LEU A 26 -2.36 -4.38 -4.12
N ALA A 27 -3.14 -4.24 -3.05
CA ALA A 27 -3.21 -3.00 -2.27
C ALA A 27 -1.84 -2.63 -1.65
N VAL A 28 -1.11 -3.61 -1.12
CA VAL A 28 0.27 -3.40 -0.61
C VAL A 28 1.20 -2.94 -1.73
N LEU A 29 1.18 -3.60 -2.89
CA LEU A 29 2.02 -3.22 -4.03
C LEU A 29 1.71 -1.81 -4.53
N ALA A 30 0.43 -1.43 -4.57
CA ALA A 30 0.00 -0.09 -4.92
C ALA A 30 0.58 0.97 -3.97
N ALA A 31 0.52 0.71 -2.66
CA ALA A 31 1.06 1.61 -1.65
C ALA A 31 2.58 1.76 -1.73
N ILE A 32 3.32 0.67 -1.94
CA ILE A 32 4.78 0.70 -2.13
C ILE A 32 5.12 1.55 -3.35
N ALA A 33 4.48 1.27 -4.50
CA ALA A 33 4.75 2.00 -5.73
C ALA A 33 4.44 3.50 -5.61
N ALA A 34 3.33 3.86 -4.98
CA ALA A 34 2.98 5.27 -4.74
C ALA A 34 3.95 5.96 -3.77
N SER A 35 4.39 5.24 -2.73
CA SER A 35 5.38 5.73 -1.76
C SER A 35 6.73 6.01 -2.43
N ASP A 36 7.21 5.09 -3.27
CA ASP A 36 8.45 5.28 -4.03
C ASP A 36 8.34 6.46 -4.99
N ALA A 37 7.22 6.55 -5.71
CA ALA A 37 6.98 7.64 -6.67
C ALA A 37 6.98 9.02 -5.97
N VAL A 38 6.23 9.16 -4.87
CA VAL A 38 6.17 10.45 -4.16
C VAL A 38 7.50 10.80 -3.51
N CYS A 39 8.23 9.85 -2.93
CA CYS A 39 9.57 10.10 -2.39
C CYS A 39 10.53 10.55 -3.50
N CYS A 40 10.48 9.91 -4.67
CA CYS A 40 11.29 10.30 -5.82
C CYS A 40 11.00 11.74 -6.26
N VAL A 41 9.72 12.09 -6.41
CA VAL A 41 9.30 13.40 -6.89
C VAL A 41 9.58 14.51 -5.87
N THR A 42 9.32 14.26 -4.59
CA THR A 42 9.39 15.30 -3.55
C THR A 42 10.74 15.42 -2.87
N LEU A 43 11.46 14.30 -2.68
CA LEU A 43 12.73 14.24 -1.94
C LEU A 43 13.93 13.95 -2.84
N GLY A 44 13.72 13.61 -4.11
CA GLY A 44 14.78 13.17 -5.02
C GLY A 44 15.38 11.81 -4.64
N GLN A 45 14.71 11.05 -3.77
CA GLN A 45 15.24 9.82 -3.16
C GLN A 45 14.20 8.71 -3.18
N ARG A 46 14.67 7.46 -3.17
CA ARG A 46 13.84 6.28 -2.90
C ARG A 46 14.56 5.32 -1.98
N SER A 47 13.80 4.60 -1.16
CA SER A 47 14.37 3.50 -0.38
C SER A 47 14.89 2.42 -1.33
N ARG A 48 16.13 1.96 -1.12
CA ARG A 48 16.73 0.85 -1.89
C ARG A 48 17.04 -0.28 -0.90
N GLY A 49 16.09 -1.19 -0.69
CA GLY A 49 16.32 -2.35 0.16
C GLY A 49 15.07 -3.16 0.47
N GLN A 50 15.28 -4.32 1.10
CA GLN A 50 14.22 -5.14 1.71
C GLN A 50 13.73 -4.54 3.04
N ASP A 51 14.37 -3.48 3.53
CA ASP A 51 14.04 -2.86 4.81
C ASP A 51 12.83 -1.94 4.70
N HIS A 52 11.68 -2.50 5.05
CA HIS A 52 10.39 -1.82 5.14
C HIS A 52 10.42 -0.60 6.07
N ARG A 53 11.26 -0.59 7.12
CA ARG A 53 11.35 0.55 8.05
C ARG A 53 11.95 1.78 7.39
N GLN A 54 12.93 1.61 6.50
CA GLN A 54 13.53 2.73 5.78
C GLN A 54 12.55 3.41 4.83
N ALA A 55 11.68 2.63 4.17
CA ALA A 55 10.64 3.18 3.30
C ALA A 55 9.64 4.04 4.09
N ILE A 56 9.20 3.58 5.27
CA ILE A 56 8.30 4.32 6.16
C ILE A 56 8.96 5.64 6.61
N SER A 57 10.20 5.56 7.10
CA SER A 57 10.95 6.74 7.58
C SER A 57 11.24 7.77 6.48
N LEU A 58 11.49 7.32 5.24
CA LEU A 58 11.67 8.22 4.11
C LEU A 58 10.35 8.90 3.73
N LEU A 59 9.27 8.13 3.60
CA LEU A 59 7.94 8.66 3.26
C LEU A 59 7.44 9.67 4.29
N ALA A 60 7.76 9.47 5.57
CA ALA A 60 7.40 10.37 6.65
C ALA A 60 8.01 11.78 6.52
N GLN A 61 9.05 11.96 5.69
CA GLN A 61 9.70 13.25 5.44
C GLN A 61 8.98 14.09 4.38
N VAL A 62 8.06 13.51 3.61
CA VAL A 62 7.23 14.25 2.65
C VAL A 62 6.30 15.19 3.43
N THR A 63 6.28 16.48 3.11
CA THR A 63 5.39 17.46 3.77
C THR A 63 4.32 17.97 2.82
N PRO A 64 3.07 18.19 3.28
CA PRO A 64 2.60 18.02 4.67
C PRO A 64 2.09 16.61 5.01
N ASP A 65 1.84 15.75 4.03
CA ASP A 65 1.06 14.51 4.22
C ASP A 65 1.87 13.26 4.57
N GLY A 66 3.21 13.32 4.56
CA GLY A 66 4.09 12.16 4.68
C GLY A 66 3.87 11.33 5.92
N GLN A 67 3.59 11.96 7.07
CA GLN A 67 3.26 11.24 8.31
C GLN A 67 1.98 10.41 8.20
N ALA A 68 0.97 10.91 7.48
CA ALA A 68 -0.26 10.17 7.24
C ALA A 68 -0.01 9.00 6.29
N MET A 69 0.73 9.24 5.20
CA MET A 69 1.09 8.20 4.22
C MET A 69 1.97 7.11 4.85
N ALA A 70 2.96 7.47 5.67
CA ALA A 70 3.84 6.54 6.37
C ALA A 70 3.06 5.59 7.31
N ARG A 71 2.05 6.09 8.03
CA ARG A 71 1.19 5.26 8.89
C ARG A 71 0.32 4.28 8.09
N ASP A 72 -0.19 4.68 6.94
CA ASP A 72 -0.95 3.76 6.07
C ASP A 72 -0.01 2.72 5.43
N LEU A 73 1.21 3.12 5.03
CA LEU A 73 2.23 2.19 4.51
C LEU A 73 2.66 1.16 5.56
N GLU A 74 2.92 1.58 6.80
CA GLU A 74 3.30 0.68 7.90
C GLU A 74 2.26 -0.42 8.12
N ARG A 75 0.98 -0.05 8.18
CA ARG A 75 -0.12 -1.00 8.35
C ARG A 75 -0.24 -1.97 7.18
N LEU A 76 -0.04 -1.50 5.96
CA LEU A 76 -0.07 -2.34 4.77
C LEU A 76 1.12 -3.31 4.72
N LEU A 77 2.32 -2.86 5.08
CA LEU A 77 3.49 -3.74 5.14
C LEU A 77 3.36 -4.82 6.22
N ALA A 78 2.68 -4.54 7.34
CA ALA A 78 2.34 -5.57 8.33
C ALA A 78 1.39 -6.66 7.77
N ILE A 79 0.54 -6.33 6.79
CA ILE A 79 -0.32 -7.30 6.09
C ILE A 79 0.50 -8.14 5.10
N LYS A 80 1.55 -7.55 4.50
CA LYS A 80 2.41 -8.24 3.54
C LYS A 80 3.06 -9.49 4.14
N ASP A 81 3.55 -9.40 5.37
CA ASP A 81 4.19 -10.54 6.05
C ASP A 81 3.17 -11.67 6.32
N ASP A 82 1.93 -11.33 6.65
CA ASP A 82 0.84 -12.31 6.80
C ASP A 82 0.38 -12.89 5.45
N ALA A 83 0.36 -12.08 4.38
CA ALA A 83 -0.16 -12.44 3.06
C ALA A 83 0.85 -13.18 2.17
N HIS A 84 2.15 -12.88 2.27
CA HIS A 84 3.19 -13.45 1.39
C HIS A 84 3.79 -14.76 1.90
N TYR A 85 3.74 -15.03 3.21
CA TYR A 85 4.31 -16.26 3.78
C TYR A 85 3.24 -17.31 4.14
N GLY A 86 1.96 -17.04 3.83
CA GLY A 86 0.90 -18.06 3.78
C GLY A 86 0.49 -18.67 5.12
N LEU A 87 0.95 -18.12 6.25
CA LEU A 87 0.66 -18.67 7.58
C LEU A 87 -0.70 -18.25 8.12
N LEU A 88 -1.32 -17.18 7.59
CA LEU A 88 -2.61 -16.66 8.07
C LEU A 88 -3.55 -16.31 6.91
N HIS A 89 -4.77 -16.83 6.98
CA HIS A 89 -5.86 -16.46 6.07
C HIS A 89 -6.17 -14.96 6.20
N VAL A 90 -6.03 -14.19 5.11
CA VAL A 90 -6.47 -12.79 5.07
C VAL A 90 -7.99 -12.77 5.00
N SER A 91 -8.66 -12.28 6.05
CA SER A 91 -10.11 -12.14 6.02
C SER A 91 -10.55 -11.02 5.07
N SER A 92 -11.79 -11.11 4.55
CA SER A 92 -12.38 -10.07 3.70
C SER A 92 -12.35 -8.69 4.38
N GLN A 93 -12.57 -8.64 5.70
CA GLN A 93 -12.48 -7.39 6.47
C GLN A 93 -11.07 -6.78 6.46
N ARG A 94 -10.03 -7.61 6.57
CA ARG A 94 -8.63 -7.16 6.47
C ARG A 94 -8.34 -6.66 5.05
N ALA A 95 -8.80 -7.37 4.01
CA ALA A 95 -8.63 -6.96 2.62
C ALA A 95 -9.33 -5.62 2.32
N THR A 96 -10.58 -5.43 2.74
CA THR A 96 -11.29 -4.14 2.61
C THR A 96 -10.54 -3.02 3.33
N THR A 97 -9.98 -3.31 4.51
CA THR A 97 -9.19 -2.32 5.25
C THR A 97 -7.90 -1.96 4.53
N ALA A 98 -7.21 -2.94 3.94
CA ALA A 98 -6.03 -2.73 3.11
C ALA A 98 -6.35 -1.87 1.88
N LEU A 99 -7.43 -2.17 1.16
CA LEU A 99 -7.88 -1.38 0.00
C LEU A 99 -8.11 0.09 0.38
N ARG A 100 -8.81 0.36 1.48
CA ARG A 100 -9.03 1.74 1.96
C ARG A 100 -7.73 2.46 2.33
N GLN A 101 -6.81 1.77 3.00
CA GLN A 101 -5.51 2.35 3.37
C GLN A 101 -4.67 2.66 2.13
N ALA A 102 -4.60 1.73 1.18
CA ALA A 102 -3.89 1.92 -0.08
C ALA A 102 -4.48 3.08 -0.87
N ARG A 103 -5.82 3.16 -0.98
CA ARG A 103 -6.51 4.26 -1.65
C ARG A 103 -6.15 5.62 -1.04
N ARG A 104 -6.23 5.77 0.27
CA ARG A 104 -5.87 7.04 0.95
C ARG A 104 -4.42 7.44 0.72
N LEU A 105 -3.49 6.49 0.84
CA LEU A 105 -2.07 6.75 0.62
C LEU A 105 -1.84 7.21 -0.80
N VAL A 106 -2.38 6.47 -1.76
CA VAL A 106 -2.27 6.74 -3.19
C VAL A 106 -2.86 8.11 -3.56
N ASP A 107 -4.06 8.43 -3.07
CA ASP A 107 -4.71 9.72 -3.30
C ASP A 107 -3.90 10.87 -2.69
N ASN A 108 -3.28 10.67 -1.53
CA ASN A 108 -2.36 11.66 -0.95
C ASN A 108 -1.10 11.81 -1.79
N ALA A 109 -0.42 10.72 -2.14
CA ALA A 109 0.77 10.74 -2.99
C ALA A 109 0.50 11.48 -4.32
N ALA A 110 -0.66 11.26 -4.94
CA ALA A 110 -1.06 11.91 -6.17
C ALA A 110 -1.18 13.44 -6.06
N LYS A 111 -1.44 14.01 -4.87
CA LYS A 111 -1.46 15.47 -4.66
C LYS A 111 -0.10 16.11 -4.78
N HIS A 112 0.98 15.35 -4.57
CA HIS A 112 2.37 15.80 -4.60
C HIS A 112 3.05 15.64 -5.96
N MET A 113 2.40 14.95 -6.90
CA MET A 113 2.96 14.61 -8.22
C MET A 113 2.26 15.35 -9.36
N ARG A 114 1.48 16.39 -9.05
CA ARG A 114 0.75 17.22 -10.02
C ARG A 114 1.41 18.56 -10.19
#